data_AF-T0R506-F1
#
_entry.id   AF-T0R506-F1
#
_cell.length_a   1.000
_cell.length_b   1.000
_cell.length_c   1.000
_cell.angle_alpha   90.00
_cell.angle_beta   90.00
_cell.angle_gamma   90.00
#
_symmetry.space_group_name_H-M   'P 1'
#
loop_
_entity.id
_entity.type
_entity.pdbx_description
1 polymer ?
#
loop_
_entity_poly.entity_id
_entity_poly.type
_entity_poly.pdbx_seq_one_letter_code
_entity_poly.pdbx_strand_id
1 'polypeptide(L)'
;MGWLRDLGDAHTRLKKRIHGTRIPLSPAGIRFMKVVYFTTPIIGGYFVMQWAQARSVANLRDLHAPPPTQNPTSYQNDSLKGLLKDIETTKK
;
A
#
# COMPACT_ATOMS: atom_id res chain seq x y z
N MET A 1 11.36 25.48 -10.40
CA MET A 1 12.26 24.54 -9.69
C MET A 1 12.86 25.18 -8.42
N GLY A 2 12.04 25.80 -7.55
CA GLY A 2 12.51 26.46 -6.32
C GLY A 2 12.08 25.73 -5.04
N TRP A 3 10.83 25.25 -5.01
CA TRP A 3 10.21 24.65 -3.83
C TRP A 3 10.98 23.47 -3.20
N LEU A 4 11.53 22.55 -4.01
CA LEU A 4 12.33 21.43 -3.50
C LEU A 4 13.66 21.87 -2.89
N ARG A 5 14.30 22.91 -3.45
CA ARG A 5 15.54 23.50 -2.91
C ARG A 5 15.24 24.26 -1.62
N ASP A 6 14.16 25.04 -1.60
CA ASP A 6 13.74 25.79 -0.41
C ASP A 6 13.37 24.86 0.75
N LEU A 7 12.72 23.72 0.45
CA LEU A 7 12.39 22.69 1.43
C LEU A 7 13.66 21.99 1.95
N GLY A 8 14.62 21.69 1.06
CA GLY A 8 15.93 21.15 1.45
C GLY A 8 16.74 22.10 2.34
N ASP A 9 16.73 23.39 2.04
CA ASP A 9 17.42 24.43 2.82
C ASP A 9 16.73 24.68 4.16
N ALA A 10 15.39 24.70 4.19
CA ALA A 10 14.62 24.78 5.43
C ALA A 10 14.87 23.56 6.33
N HIS A 11 14.90 22.36 5.76
CA HIS A 11 15.23 21.13 6.48
C HIS A 11 16.67 21.18 7.02
N THR A 12 17.63 21.69 6.24
CA THR A 12 19.03 21.81 6.68
C THR A 12 19.20 22.82 7.82
N ARG A 13 18.50 23.96 7.74
CA ARG A 13 18.43 24.96 8.83
C ARG A 13 17.81 24.39 10.10
N LEU A 14 16.69 23.67 9.97
CA LEU A 14 16.02 23.01 11.07
C LEU A 14 16.92 21.94 11.71
N LYS A 15 17.56 21.10 10.89
CA LYS A 15 18.51 20.08 11.35
C LYS A 15 19.65 20.71 12.14
N LYS A 16 20.30 21.76 11.61
CA LYS A 16 21.39 22.48 12.30
C LYS A 16 20.92 23.08 13.63
N ARG A 17 19.70 23.62 13.69
CA ARG A 17 19.13 24.17 14.91
C ARG A 17 18.88 23.10 15.97
N ILE A 18 18.36 21.93 15.57
CA ILE A 18 18.11 20.79 16.45
C ILE A 18 19.43 20.12 16.90
N HIS A 19 20.42 20.01 16.02
CA HIS A 19 21.71 19.37 16.32
C HIS A 19 22.75 20.30 16.94
N GLY A 20 22.54 21.62 16.89
CA GLY A 20 23.42 22.62 17.55
C GLY A 20 23.37 22.52 19.07
N THR A 21 22.24 22.05 19.62
CA THR A 21 22.10 21.66 21.03
C THR A 21 22.34 20.16 21.15
N ARG A 22 23.58 19.72 20.99
CA ARG A 22 23.97 18.31 21.18
C ARG A 22 24.01 17.97 22.67
N ILE A 23 22.87 18.09 23.36
CA ILE A 23 22.69 17.57 24.71
C ILE A 23 22.50 16.05 24.54
N PRO A 24 23.43 15.20 25.00
CA PRO A 24 23.25 13.77 24.91
C PRO A 24 21.95 13.40 25.63
N LEU A 25 21.11 12.60 24.97
CA LEU A 25 19.90 12.06 25.58
C LEU A 25 20.28 11.38 26.89
N SER A 26 19.49 11.64 27.95
CA SER A 26 19.64 10.91 29.20
C SER A 26 19.51 9.39 28.94
N PRO A 27 20.05 8.52 29.81
CA PRO A 27 19.91 7.07 29.63
C PRO A 27 18.46 6.60 29.44
N ALA A 28 17.50 7.28 30.08
CA ALA A 28 16.07 7.07 29.87
C ALA A 28 15.61 7.51 28.46
N GLY A 29 16.06 8.68 28.00
CA GLY A 29 15.79 9.17 26.64
C GLY A 29 16.31 8.23 25.55
N ILE A 30 17.48 7.62 25.74
CA ILE A 30 18.02 6.62 24.81
C ILE A 30 17.10 5.38 24.76
N ARG A 31 16.63 4.89 25.91
CA ARG A 31 15.72 3.74 25.98
C ARG A 31 14.39 4.04 25.27
N PHE A 32 13.83 5.23 25.49
CA PHE A 32 12.62 5.67 24.82
C PHE A 32 12.81 5.73 23.29
N MET A 33 13.89 6.35 22.82
CA MET A 33 14.17 6.44 21.39
C MET A 33 14.35 5.06 20.74
N LYS A 34 14.95 4.09 21.44
CA LYS A 34 15.00 2.70 20.95
C LYS A 34 13.61 2.11 20.69
N VAL A 35 12.66 2.37 21.59
CA VAL A 35 11.26 1.93 21.39
C VAL A 35 10.66 2.61 20.17
N VAL A 36 10.80 3.94 20.05
CA VAL A 36 10.26 4.69 18.90
C VAL A 36 10.82 4.14 17.58
N TYR A 37 12.15 4.01 17.48
CA TYR A 37 12.79 3.51 16.25
C TYR A 37 12.41 2.06 15.93
N PHE A 38 12.08 1.25 16.94
CA PHE A 38 11.57 -0.10 16.72
C PHE A 38 10.11 -0.11 16.28
N THR A 39 9.23 0.70 16.90
CA THR A 39 7.78 0.67 16.65
C THR A 39 7.37 1.42 15.40
N THR A 40 8.02 2.54 15.07
CA THR A 40 7.72 3.35 13.88
C THR A 40 7.68 2.54 12.57
N PRO A 41 8.70 1.74 12.21
CA PRO A 41 8.65 0.96 10.97
C PRO A 41 7.57 -0.13 10.99
N ILE A 42 7.24 -0.70 12.15
CA ILE A 42 6.17 -1.72 12.27
C ILE A 42 4.81 -1.09 11.95
N ILE A 43 4.50 0.04 12.57
CA ILE A 43 3.25 0.76 12.35
C ILE A 43 3.19 1.27 10.89
N GLY A 44 4.29 1.85 10.39
CA GLY A 44 4.38 2.29 9.01
C GLY A 44 4.16 1.16 8.01
N GLY A 45 4.81 0.00 8.24
CA GLY A 45 4.65 -1.20 7.42
C GLY A 45 3.22 -1.74 7.43
N TYR A 46 2.54 -1.70 8.58
CA TYR A 46 1.14 -2.09 8.69
C TYR A 46 0.22 -1.26 7.79
N PHE A 47 0.37 0.07 7.79
CA PHE A 47 -0.44 0.93 6.93
C PHE A 47 -0.13 0.74 5.45
N VAL A 48 1.14 0.54 5.08
CA VAL A 48 1.53 0.21 3.70
C VAL A 48 0.90 -1.12 3.28
N MET A 49 0.90 -2.14 4.15
CA MET A 49 0.28 -3.43 3.88
C MET A 49 -1.23 -3.31 3.69
N GLN A 50 -1.94 -2.58 4.56
CA GLN A 50 -3.38 -2.32 4.40
C GLN A 50 -3.69 -1.59 3.11
N TRP A 51 -2.88 -0.58 2.75
CA TRP A 51 -3.01 0.12 1.48
C TRP A 51 -2.81 -0.82 0.28
N ALA A 52 -1.79 -1.68 0.33
CA ALA A 52 -1.51 -2.64 -0.73
C ALA A 52 -2.64 -3.68 -0.89
N GLN A 53 -3.21 -4.15 0.23
CA GLN A 53 -4.38 -5.05 0.24
C GLN A 53 -5.61 -4.36 -0.37
N ALA A 54 -5.91 -3.12 0.03
CA ALA A 54 -7.02 -2.37 -0.55
C ALA A 54 -6.83 -2.16 -2.07
N ARG A 55 -5.59 -1.88 -2.50
CA ARG A 55 -5.28 -1.71 -3.92
C ARG A 55 -5.37 -3.00 -4.72
N SER A 56 -4.93 -4.13 -4.15
CA SER A 56 -5.04 -5.43 -4.82
C SER A 56 -6.51 -5.84 -5.00
N VAL A 57 -7.36 -5.65 -3.99
CA VAL A 57 -8.80 -5.91 -4.08
C VAL A 57 -9.45 -5.04 -5.15
N ALA A 58 -9.14 -3.74 -5.20
CA ALA A 58 -9.67 -2.84 -6.23
C ALA A 58 -9.25 -3.29 -7.64
N ASN A 59 -7.96 -3.56 -7.86
CA ASN A 59 -7.45 -3.96 -9.17
C ASN A 59 -8.02 -5.32 -9.61
N LEU A 60 -8.13 -6.29 -8.70
CA LEU A 60 -8.72 -7.60 -9.01
C LEU A 60 -10.23 -7.51 -9.26
N ARG A 61 -10.93 -6.57 -8.61
CA ARG A 61 -12.33 -6.29 -8.91
C ARG A 61 -12.48 -5.72 -10.32
N ASP A 62 -11.59 -4.82 -10.72
CA ASP A 62 -11.62 -4.22 -12.06
C ASP A 62 -11.22 -5.22 -13.16
N LEU A 63 -10.38 -6.22 -12.85
CA LEU A 63 -10.08 -7.34 -13.76
C LEU A 63 -11.24 -8.32 -13.93
N HIS A 64 -12.07 -8.51 -12.90
CA HIS A 64 -13.28 -9.34 -12.96
C HIS A 64 -14.55 -8.55 -13.29
N ALA A 65 -14.46 -7.23 -13.39
CA ALA A 65 -15.56 -6.42 -13.88
C ALA A 65 -15.74 -6.74 -15.37
N PRO A 66 -16.94 -7.17 -15.81
CA PRO A 66 -17.17 -7.39 -17.23
C PRO A 66 -16.88 -6.07 -17.99
N PRO A 67 -16.28 -6.13 -19.18
CA PRO A 67 -15.99 -4.94 -19.96
C PRO A 67 -17.26 -4.08 -20.11
N PRO A 68 -17.14 -2.75 -20.19
CA PRO A 68 -18.28 -1.81 -20.12
C PRO A 68 -19.34 -2.00 -21.22
N THR A 69 -19.11 -2.89 -22.17
CA THR A 69 -20.02 -3.26 -23.27
C THR A 69 -20.68 -4.63 -23.11
N GLN A 70 -20.41 -5.39 -22.04
CA GLN A 70 -21.01 -6.71 -21.84
C GLN A 70 -21.96 -6.71 -20.64
N ASN A 71 -23.24 -6.95 -20.96
CA ASN A 71 -24.28 -7.21 -19.97
C ASN A 71 -23.79 -8.29 -18.98
N PRO A 72 -23.89 -8.10 -17.66
CA PRO A 72 -23.41 -9.08 -16.68
C PRO A 72 -24.01 -10.48 -16.87
N THR A 73 -25.18 -10.57 -17.51
CA THR A 73 -25.82 -11.83 -17.92
C THR A 73 -25.09 -12.56 -19.05
N SER A 74 -24.42 -11.86 -19.98
CA SER A 74 -23.68 -12.53 -21.08
C SER A 74 -22.44 -13.25 -20.55
N TYR A 75 -21.73 -12.65 -19.60
CA TYR A 75 -20.56 -13.29 -18.97
C TYR A 75 -20.95 -14.55 -18.16
N GLN A 76 -22.06 -14.49 -17.43
CA GLN A 76 -22.61 -15.64 -16.72
C GLN A 76 -23.02 -16.76 -17.69
N ASN A 77 -23.69 -16.40 -18.79
CA ASN A 77 -24.13 -17.35 -19.80
C ASN A 77 -22.94 -18.03 -20.50
N ASP A 78 -21.86 -17.31 -20.79
CA ASP A 78 -20.67 -17.88 -21.41
C ASP A 78 -19.93 -18.82 -20.45
N SER A 79 -19.85 -18.47 -19.16
CA SER A 79 -19.31 -19.35 -18.12
C SER A 79 -20.13 -20.65 -17.99
N LEU A 80 -21.47 -20.54 -18.01
CA LEU A 80 -22.37 -21.70 -17.96
C LEU A 80 -22.21 -22.59 -19.18
N LYS A 81 -22.07 -22.01 -20.38
CA LYS A 81 -21.83 -22.76 -21.62
C LYS A 81 -20.51 -23.53 -21.59
N GLY A 82 -19.45 -22.95 -21.01
CA GLY A 82 -18.18 -23.63 -20.79
C GLY A 82 -18.33 -24.87 -19.92
N LEU A 83 -18.98 -24.71 -18.75
CA LEU A 83 -19.25 -25.82 -17.83
C LEU A 83 -20.12 -26.91 -18.45
N LEU A 84 -21.15 -26.54 -19.22
CA LEU A 84 -22.00 -27.50 -19.92
C LEU A 84 -21.23 -28.31 -20.96
N LYS A 85 -20.34 -27.65 -21.72
CA LYS A 85 -19.49 -28.30 -22.71
C LYS A 85 -18.53 -29.29 -22.05
N ASP A 86 -17.93 -28.92 -20.93
CA ASP A 86 -17.04 -29.80 -20.17
C ASP A 86 -17.77 -31.05 -19.65
N ILE A 87 -18.99 -30.88 -19.13
CA ILE A 87 -19.87 -31.98 -18.71
C ILE A 87 -20.23 -32.88 -19.89
N GLU A 88 -20.53 -32.31 -21.05
CA GLU A 88 -20.85 -33.07 -22.27
C GLU A 88 -19.65 -33.88 -22.77
N THR A 89 -18.45 -33.30 -22.77
CA THR A 89 -17.22 -34.03 -23.12
C THR A 89 -16.84 -35.09 -22.10
N THR A 90 -17.14 -34.89 -20.82
CA THR A 90 -16.87 -35.89 -19.75
C THR A 90 -17.86 -37.06 -19.77
N LYS A 91 -19.04 -36.87 -20.39
CA LYS A 91 -20.09 -37.89 -20.48
C LYS A 91 -19.92 -38.82 -21.69
N LYS A 92 -19.05 -38.49 -22.65
CA LYS A 92 -18.67 -39.37 -23.77
C LYS A 92 -17.43 -40.18 -23.41
#